data_AF-A0A165REJ3-F1
#
_entry.id   AF-A0A165REJ3-F1
#
_cell.length_a   1.000
_cell.length_b   1.000
_cell.length_c   1.000
_cell.angle_alpha   90.00
_cell.angle_beta   90.00
_cell.angle_gamma   90.00
#
_symmetry.space_group_name_H-M   'P 1'
#
loop_
_entity.id
_entity.type
_entity.pdbx_description
1 polymer ?
#
loop_
_entity_poly.entity_id
_entity_poly.type
_entity_poly.pdbx_seq_one_letter_code
_entity_poly.pdbx_strand_id
1 'polypeptide(L)'
;MTVIPTFALIVAIDRYQNPDIPRLYGCVNDGEDFWKFLVQTRRVPSSNICKLYNEKARRDDIIKTFREFLIQNSSIQQGSLIFFYYAGHGDRVNAPQNWNSEERKVETICPYDITLFGDGRRQINAGIVADARHGIPDWTIGALMGQLADKKGTNIVAIFDCCHSGGATRDLEAGTMRSLPEDGPLLRRLELPPDLDEDLFDRSLNSVPVRGLSLAVPSGFGYSGTTSHVLLAACQPGEKAREERGLGGVRGVFTYNLLACLRELSPKDESELTYVDLVERVARRLEPVSTQSWSPVDTYRGQAAPHVQRPHCEGRLKNRTLFGTSEAARADSFALSYKNSALYVDAGDIHGVVGGNAGTRFVASIPSPNHHDGVELVPTDVEAHQCRVQPVKLIRGHTITLDGVIAAATVLRWHSGIVKIRSHEQLLRSEGIFRFATPRSPSAYVDLVASKTERGCILERHDPLMGRFAKKTQLERSPLSNTVLMAIARFNYHLYRHRDDRPSSEALRHQLKIAVHLYPLQLHGWGLREIYQPIENSPDLFALAKNRTLSADVQSPYRLWRDEVEQISIRVTDATATRRFGLTLENESSIGCALFPYVFYFEPRDYSIEASAQQLHLT
;
A
#
# COMPACT_ATOMS: atom_id res chain seq x y z
N MET A 1 29.18 -5.77 -5.30
CA MET A 1 27.86 -5.95 -4.65
C MET A 1 27.83 -7.33 -4.03
N THR A 2 27.46 -7.44 -2.75
CA THR A 2 27.20 -8.73 -2.10
C THR A 2 26.03 -9.40 -2.81
N VAL A 3 26.23 -10.61 -3.32
CA VAL A 3 25.17 -11.38 -3.97
C VAL A 3 24.20 -11.85 -2.88
N ILE A 4 23.01 -11.26 -2.82
CA ILE A 4 21.96 -11.68 -1.90
C ILE A 4 21.42 -13.04 -2.38
N PRO A 5 21.43 -14.09 -1.54
CA PRO A 5 20.82 -15.37 -1.89
C PRO A 5 19.37 -15.14 -2.33
N THR A 6 19.06 -15.58 -3.55
CA THR A 6 17.74 -15.37 -4.16
C THR A 6 17.07 -16.71 -4.39
N PHE A 7 15.77 -16.77 -4.10
CA PHE A 7 14.91 -17.93 -4.31
C PHE A 7 13.63 -17.51 -5.04
N ALA A 8 13.06 -18.39 -5.85
CA ALA A 8 11.84 -18.07 -6.59
C ALA A 8 10.91 -19.28 -6.74
N LEU A 9 9.62 -19.06 -6.51
CA LEU A 9 8.54 -19.95 -6.96
C LEU A 9 7.83 -19.28 -8.14
N ILE A 10 7.86 -19.93 -9.30
CA ILE A 10 7.27 -19.44 -10.56
C ILE A 10 6.09 -20.33 -10.92
N VAL A 11 4.89 -19.77 -10.94
CA VAL A 11 3.65 -20.42 -11.32
C VAL A 11 3.14 -19.80 -12.62
N ALA A 12 2.92 -20.61 -13.65
CA ALA A 12 2.48 -20.11 -14.96
C ALA A 12 1.50 -21.07 -15.65
N ILE A 13 0.32 -20.59 -16.02
CA ILE A 13 -0.78 -21.46 -16.45
C ILE A 13 -1.42 -20.94 -17.75
N ASP A 14 -1.14 -21.63 -18.85
CA ASP A 14 -1.75 -21.41 -20.16
C ASP A 14 -2.99 -22.28 -20.38
N ARG A 15 -2.93 -23.52 -19.87
CA ARG A 15 -3.98 -24.53 -20.04
C ARG A 15 -4.59 -24.87 -18.69
N TYR A 16 -5.88 -25.16 -18.69
CA TYR A 16 -6.64 -25.59 -17.53
C TYR A 16 -7.25 -26.97 -17.79
N GLN A 17 -7.43 -27.76 -16.74
CA GLN A 17 -8.04 -29.08 -16.80
C GLN A 17 -9.51 -28.99 -17.26
N ASN A 18 -10.21 -27.94 -16.81
CA ASN A 18 -11.55 -27.65 -17.27
C ASN A 18 -11.50 -27.06 -18.70
N PRO A 19 -12.09 -27.74 -19.71
CA PRO A 19 -12.06 -27.28 -21.10
C PRO A 19 -12.90 -26.02 -21.35
N ASP A 20 -13.82 -25.67 -20.45
CA ASP A 20 -14.66 -24.46 -20.56
C ASP A 20 -13.89 -23.19 -20.17
N ILE A 21 -12.73 -23.32 -19.52
CA ILE A 21 -11.85 -22.20 -19.22
C ILE A 21 -11.05 -21.84 -20.48
N PRO A 22 -11.11 -20.58 -20.94
CA PRO A 22 -10.31 -20.12 -22.08
C PRO A 22 -8.82 -20.43 -21.89
N ARG A 23 -8.16 -20.82 -22.98
CA ARG A 23 -6.70 -20.98 -22.96
C ARG A 23 -6.01 -19.63 -23.07
N LEU A 24 -4.94 -19.48 -22.31
CA LEU A 24 -3.92 -18.46 -22.47
C LEU A 24 -2.74 -19.06 -23.26
N TYR A 25 -1.87 -18.20 -23.78
CA TYR A 25 -0.76 -18.62 -24.65
C TYR A 25 0.57 -17.94 -24.29
N GLY A 26 0.57 -16.99 -23.37
CA GLY A 26 1.74 -16.21 -22.98
C GLY A 26 2.21 -16.42 -21.55
N CYS A 27 1.45 -17.08 -20.69
CA CYS A 27 1.79 -17.22 -19.28
C CYS A 27 3.05 -18.08 -19.11
N VAL A 28 3.14 -19.23 -19.79
CA VAL A 28 4.33 -20.08 -19.71
C VAL A 28 5.54 -19.41 -20.36
N ASN A 29 5.33 -18.67 -21.45
CA ASN A 29 6.40 -17.89 -22.07
C ASN A 29 6.94 -16.81 -21.11
N ASP A 30 6.06 -16.15 -20.36
CA ASP A 30 6.44 -15.18 -19.33
C ASP A 30 7.20 -15.83 -18.18
N GLY A 31 6.70 -16.95 -17.65
CA GLY A 31 7.37 -17.70 -16.59
C GLY A 31 8.78 -18.18 -16.99
N GLU A 32 8.92 -18.71 -18.22
CA GLU A 32 10.23 -19.11 -18.75
C GLU A 32 11.18 -17.93 -18.93
N ASP A 33 10.68 -16.76 -19.32
CA ASP A 33 11.52 -15.57 -19.48
C ASP A 33 11.93 -14.96 -18.13
N PHE A 34 11.04 -15.00 -17.14
CA PHE A 34 11.36 -14.64 -15.76
C PHE A 34 12.41 -15.58 -15.18
N TRP A 35 12.29 -16.90 -15.41
CA TRP A 35 13.33 -17.87 -15.06
C TRP A 35 14.68 -17.56 -15.74
N LYS A 36 14.67 -17.26 -17.05
CA LYS A 36 15.89 -16.86 -17.78
C LYS A 36 16.51 -15.60 -17.20
N PHE A 37 15.71 -14.58 -16.88
CA PHE A 37 16.19 -13.37 -16.21
C PHE A 37 16.89 -13.70 -14.89
N LEU A 38 16.28 -14.52 -14.03
CA LEU A 38 16.87 -14.91 -12.75
C LEU A 38 18.20 -15.67 -12.94
N VAL A 39 18.24 -16.65 -13.83
CA VAL A 39 19.45 -17.48 -14.02
C VAL A 39 20.54 -16.75 -14.78
N GLN A 40 20.20 -16.08 -15.89
CA GLN A 40 21.18 -15.52 -16.82
C GLN A 40 21.63 -14.12 -16.41
N THR A 41 20.69 -13.27 -16.00
CA THR A 41 20.97 -11.88 -15.61
C THR A 41 21.35 -11.78 -14.15
N ARG A 42 20.56 -12.39 -13.25
CA ARG A 42 20.77 -12.30 -11.79
C ARG A 42 21.67 -13.42 -11.22
N ARG A 43 22.10 -14.38 -12.04
CA ARG A 43 22.98 -15.50 -11.66
C ARG A 43 22.43 -16.34 -10.50
N VAL A 44 21.11 -16.42 -10.38
CA VAL A 44 20.44 -17.25 -9.38
C VAL A 44 20.66 -18.73 -9.73
N PRO A 45 21.14 -19.56 -8.79
CA PRO A 45 21.26 -20.99 -9.02
C PRO A 45 19.91 -21.62 -9.36
N SER A 46 19.84 -22.48 -10.37
CA SER A 46 18.59 -23.15 -10.77
C SER A 46 17.99 -24.00 -9.63
N SER A 47 18.81 -24.50 -8.70
CA SER A 47 18.36 -25.22 -7.48
C SER A 47 17.54 -24.34 -6.53
N ASN A 48 17.66 -23.01 -6.65
CA ASN A 48 16.92 -22.05 -5.84
C ASN A 48 15.62 -21.59 -6.52
N ILE A 49 15.27 -22.16 -7.67
CA ILE A 49 14.07 -21.79 -8.42
C ILE A 49 13.18 -23.02 -8.63
N CYS A 50 11.92 -22.93 -8.20
CA CYS A 50 10.91 -23.95 -8.47
C CYS A 50 9.90 -23.43 -9.51
N LYS A 51 9.50 -24.30 -10.45
CA LYS A 51 8.58 -23.98 -11.56
C LYS A 51 7.38 -24.92 -11.55
N LEU A 52 6.16 -24.36 -11.45
CA LEU A 52 4.90 -25.09 -11.57
C LEU A 52 4.13 -24.57 -12.78
N TYR A 53 4.19 -25.30 -13.89
CA TYR A 53 3.54 -24.90 -15.14
C TYR A 53 2.39 -25.83 -15.51
N ASN A 54 1.31 -25.23 -16.01
CA ASN A 54 0.13 -25.95 -16.51
C ASN A 54 -0.27 -27.10 -15.58
N GLU A 55 -0.17 -28.35 -16.03
CA GLU A 55 -0.61 -29.55 -15.33
C GLU A 55 0.04 -29.77 -13.95
N LYS A 56 1.18 -29.11 -13.69
CA LYS A 56 1.88 -29.11 -12.40
C LYS A 56 1.41 -28.03 -11.43
N ALA A 57 0.67 -27.03 -11.91
CA ALA A 57 0.17 -25.91 -11.13
C ALA A 57 -1.23 -26.21 -10.56
N ARG A 58 -1.38 -27.38 -9.94
CA ARG A 58 -2.61 -27.75 -9.22
C ARG A 58 -2.71 -26.97 -7.92
N ARG A 59 -3.93 -26.80 -7.41
CA ARG A 59 -4.19 -26.06 -6.17
C ARG A 59 -3.29 -26.51 -5.02
N ASP A 60 -3.34 -27.81 -4.74
CA ASP A 60 -2.61 -28.41 -3.61
C ASP A 60 -1.10 -28.39 -3.84
N ASP A 61 -0.65 -28.58 -5.10
CA ASP A 61 0.77 -28.53 -5.46
C ASP A 61 1.35 -27.12 -5.31
N ILE A 62 0.59 -26.06 -5.64
CA ILE A 62 1.00 -24.66 -5.43
C ILE A 62 1.17 -24.38 -3.93
N ILE A 63 0.15 -24.69 -3.12
CA ILE A 63 0.17 -24.43 -1.66
C ILE A 63 1.29 -25.25 -1.00
N LYS A 64 1.38 -26.55 -1.31
CA LYS A 64 2.43 -27.44 -0.80
C LYS A 64 3.81 -26.93 -1.17
N THR A 65 4.05 -26.60 -2.44
CA THR A 65 5.34 -26.10 -2.89
C THR A 65 5.69 -24.78 -2.21
N PHE A 66 4.73 -23.87 -2.03
CA PHE A 66 4.96 -22.64 -1.27
C PHE A 66 5.45 -22.96 0.16
N ARG A 67 4.76 -23.86 0.86
CA ARG A 67 5.11 -24.28 2.22
C ARG A 67 6.47 -24.96 2.29
N GLU A 68 6.71 -25.97 1.46
CA GLU A 68 7.93 -26.79 1.53
C GLU A 68 9.15 -26.05 0.96
N PHE A 69 9.01 -25.41 -0.20
CA PHE A 69 10.12 -24.80 -0.93
C PHE A 69 10.51 -23.41 -0.44
N LEU A 70 9.56 -22.60 0.03
CA LEU A 70 9.83 -21.25 0.52
C LEU A 70 9.86 -21.16 2.05
N ILE A 71 8.83 -21.69 2.72
CA ILE A 71 8.68 -21.51 4.18
C ILE A 71 9.58 -22.46 4.97
N GLN A 72 9.56 -23.76 4.65
CA GLN A 72 10.25 -24.81 5.41
C GLN A 72 11.70 -25.02 4.96
N ASN A 73 12.08 -24.50 3.80
CA ASN A 73 13.41 -24.68 3.24
C ASN A 73 14.49 -24.02 4.13
N SER A 74 15.35 -24.85 4.73
CA SER A 74 16.41 -24.42 5.64
C SER A 74 17.54 -23.66 4.93
N SER A 75 17.67 -23.78 3.61
CA SER A 75 18.68 -23.05 2.82
C SER A 75 18.36 -21.57 2.69
N ILE A 76 17.08 -21.18 2.86
CA ILE A 76 16.65 -19.78 2.82
C ILE A 76 16.92 -19.14 4.19
N GLN A 77 17.91 -18.25 4.22
CA GLN A 77 18.30 -17.50 5.41
C GLN A 77 17.51 -16.18 5.52
N GLN A 78 17.45 -15.62 6.73
CA GLN A 78 16.80 -14.33 6.94
C GLN A 78 17.46 -13.24 6.08
N GLY A 79 16.66 -12.46 5.36
CA GLY A 79 17.14 -11.42 4.44
C GLY A 79 17.44 -11.89 3.01
N SER A 80 17.33 -13.20 2.71
CA SER A 80 17.31 -13.71 1.34
C SER A 80 16.20 -13.03 0.53
N LEU A 81 16.45 -12.78 -0.75
CA LEU A 81 15.44 -12.26 -1.66
C LEU A 81 14.55 -13.40 -2.14
N ILE A 82 13.23 -13.27 -1.98
CA ILE A 82 12.29 -14.33 -2.33
C ILE A 82 11.27 -13.78 -3.33
N PHE A 83 11.15 -14.44 -4.48
CA PHE A 83 10.12 -14.14 -5.47
C PHE A 83 8.99 -15.18 -5.41
N PHE A 84 7.75 -14.69 -5.44
CA PHE A 84 6.60 -15.47 -5.87
C PHE A 84 6.06 -14.84 -7.14
N TYR A 85 6.10 -15.57 -8.25
CA TYR A 85 5.65 -15.10 -9.55
C TYR A 85 4.44 -15.92 -10.00
N TYR A 86 3.36 -15.25 -10.36
CA TYR A 86 2.15 -15.86 -10.91
C TYR A 86 1.75 -15.21 -12.23
N ALA A 87 1.53 -16.03 -13.27
CA ALA A 87 0.88 -15.64 -14.51
C ALA A 87 -0.20 -16.66 -14.90
N GLY A 88 -1.42 -16.20 -15.13
CA GLY A 88 -2.56 -17.05 -15.40
C GLY A 88 -3.87 -16.28 -15.31
N HIS A 89 -4.98 -16.99 -15.24
CA HIS A 89 -6.28 -16.38 -14.98
C HIS A 89 -6.38 -15.99 -13.50
N GLY A 90 -6.84 -14.76 -13.26
CA GLY A 90 -7.47 -14.41 -12.00
C GLY A 90 -8.99 -14.50 -12.12
N ASP A 91 -9.65 -14.54 -10.97
CA ASP A 91 -11.09 -14.65 -10.89
C ASP A 91 -11.63 -13.94 -9.65
N ARG A 92 -12.95 -13.67 -9.65
CA ARG A 92 -13.67 -13.04 -8.55
C ARG A 92 -14.87 -13.89 -8.17
N VAL A 93 -14.86 -14.40 -6.95
CA VAL A 93 -15.86 -15.35 -6.45
C VAL A 93 -16.61 -14.78 -5.26
N ASN A 94 -17.83 -15.26 -5.03
CA ASN A 94 -18.59 -14.83 -3.86
C ASN A 94 -17.95 -15.40 -2.59
N ALA A 95 -17.77 -14.54 -1.60
CA ALA A 95 -17.33 -14.89 -0.27
C ALA A 95 -18.49 -15.54 0.50
N PRO A 96 -18.24 -16.59 1.31
CA PRO A 96 -19.24 -17.16 2.19
C PRO A 96 -19.86 -16.12 3.14
N GLN A 97 -21.12 -16.31 3.53
CA GLN A 97 -21.88 -15.33 4.33
C GLN A 97 -21.19 -14.92 5.64
N ASN A 98 -20.34 -15.77 6.22
CA ASN A 98 -19.57 -15.48 7.43
C ASN A 98 -18.24 -14.74 7.15
N TRP A 99 -17.87 -14.48 5.89
CA TRP A 99 -16.71 -13.69 5.53
C TRP A 99 -17.11 -12.22 5.31
N ASN A 100 -16.45 -11.32 6.05
CA ASN A 100 -16.70 -9.88 5.93
C ASN A 100 -15.88 -9.27 4.78
N SER A 101 -16.29 -9.43 3.52
CA SER A 101 -15.70 -8.66 2.41
C SER A 101 -16.60 -7.51 1.97
N GLU A 102 -16.00 -6.35 1.70
CA GLU A 102 -16.67 -5.07 1.44
C GLU A 102 -17.72 -5.15 0.30
N GLU A 103 -17.56 -6.12 -0.61
CA GLU A 103 -18.50 -6.41 -1.71
C GLU A 103 -19.02 -7.86 -1.73
N ARG A 104 -18.81 -8.66 -0.67
CA ARG A 104 -19.04 -10.12 -0.66
C ARG A 104 -18.33 -10.87 -1.79
N LYS A 105 -17.27 -10.29 -2.34
CA LYS A 105 -16.43 -10.87 -3.39
C LYS A 105 -15.00 -11.03 -2.90
N VAL A 106 -14.34 -12.09 -3.33
CA VAL A 106 -12.96 -12.46 -3.01
C VAL A 106 -12.22 -12.67 -4.33
N GLU A 107 -11.00 -12.15 -4.41
CA GLU A 107 -10.15 -12.36 -5.57
C GLU A 107 -9.41 -13.70 -5.43
N THR A 108 -9.31 -14.44 -6.51
CA THR A 108 -8.59 -15.72 -6.54
C THR A 108 -7.63 -15.79 -7.72
N ILE A 109 -6.55 -16.54 -7.57
CA ILE A 109 -5.80 -17.10 -8.69
C ILE A 109 -6.38 -18.46 -9.07
N CYS A 110 -6.43 -18.76 -10.36
CA CYS A 110 -6.97 -20.00 -10.89
C CYS A 110 -5.88 -21.07 -11.03
N PRO A 111 -5.86 -22.13 -10.21
CA PRO A 111 -4.99 -23.27 -10.44
C PRO A 111 -5.43 -24.07 -11.68
N TYR A 112 -4.54 -24.92 -12.19
CA TYR A 112 -4.80 -25.77 -13.36
C TYR A 112 -6.07 -26.61 -13.22
N ASP A 113 -6.31 -27.15 -12.03
CA ASP A 113 -7.36 -28.11 -11.74
C ASP A 113 -8.63 -27.47 -11.17
N ILE A 114 -8.80 -26.15 -11.26
CA ILE A 114 -10.02 -25.47 -10.81
C ILE A 114 -11.25 -26.02 -11.54
N THR A 115 -12.25 -26.45 -10.76
CA THR A 115 -13.47 -27.09 -11.30
C THR A 115 -14.77 -26.37 -10.92
N LEU A 116 -14.70 -25.40 -10.02
CA LEU A 116 -15.86 -24.84 -9.32
C LEU A 116 -16.64 -23.79 -10.14
N PHE A 117 -17.23 -24.22 -11.26
CA PHE A 117 -18.17 -23.45 -12.07
C PHE A 117 -19.49 -24.21 -12.17
N GLY A 118 -20.59 -23.54 -11.89
CA GLY A 118 -21.91 -24.13 -11.83
C GLY A 118 -22.47 -24.38 -13.23
N ASP A 119 -22.92 -25.60 -13.43
CA ASP A 119 -23.61 -26.07 -14.62
C ASP A 119 -25.12 -25.75 -14.49
N GLY A 120 -25.70 -24.98 -15.43
CA GLY A 120 -27.14 -24.70 -15.48
C GLY A 120 -28.05 -25.90 -15.82
N ARG A 121 -27.47 -27.09 -16.02
CA ARG A 121 -28.08 -28.36 -16.45
C ARG A 121 -27.78 -29.53 -15.51
N ARG A 122 -26.76 -29.48 -14.63
CA ARG A 122 -26.53 -30.47 -13.56
C ARG A 122 -26.81 -29.86 -12.20
N GLN A 123 -27.90 -30.32 -11.58
CA GLN A 123 -28.02 -30.26 -10.13
C GLN A 123 -26.76 -30.89 -9.52
N ILE A 124 -26.00 -30.09 -8.79
CA ILE A 124 -24.75 -30.50 -8.17
C ILE A 124 -25.13 -31.40 -7.00
N ASN A 125 -25.03 -32.72 -7.20
CA ASN A 125 -25.21 -33.69 -6.10
C ASN A 125 -24.10 -33.49 -5.06
N ALA A 126 -24.41 -33.67 -3.78
CA ALA A 126 -23.48 -33.48 -2.66
C ALA A 126 -22.16 -34.26 -2.79
N GLY A 127 -22.13 -35.35 -3.57
CA GLY A 127 -20.90 -36.09 -3.88
C GLY A 127 -19.93 -35.41 -4.85
N ILE A 128 -20.39 -34.45 -5.68
CA ILE A 128 -19.55 -33.66 -6.61
C ILE A 128 -18.86 -32.50 -5.87
N VAL A 129 -19.44 -32.04 -4.76
CA VAL A 129 -18.86 -30.97 -3.92
C VAL A 129 -17.57 -31.44 -3.22
N ALA A 130 -17.48 -32.74 -2.88
CA ALA A 130 -16.30 -33.32 -2.22
C ALA A 130 -15.03 -33.33 -3.11
N ASP A 131 -15.18 -33.42 -4.44
CA ASP A 131 -14.07 -33.42 -5.40
C ASP A 131 -13.82 -32.04 -6.04
N ALA A 132 -14.59 -31.02 -5.66
CA ALA A 132 -14.46 -29.70 -6.24
C ALA A 132 -13.13 -29.04 -5.83
N ARG A 133 -12.50 -28.34 -6.78
CA ARG A 133 -11.24 -27.63 -6.58
C ARG A 133 -11.49 -26.14 -6.77
N HIS A 134 -11.21 -25.39 -5.72
CA HIS A 134 -11.39 -23.94 -5.63
C HIS A 134 -10.20 -23.19 -6.23
N GLY A 135 -10.42 -21.93 -6.61
CA GLY A 135 -9.33 -20.98 -6.75
C GLY A 135 -8.51 -20.86 -5.45
N ILE A 136 -7.29 -20.33 -5.54
CA ILE A 136 -6.53 -19.96 -4.35
C ILE A 136 -6.82 -18.49 -4.08
N PRO A 137 -7.55 -18.18 -2.99
CA PRO A 137 -7.97 -16.82 -2.72
C PRO A 137 -6.83 -15.94 -2.19
N ASP A 138 -7.00 -14.63 -2.35
CA ASP A 138 -6.10 -13.57 -1.88
C ASP A 138 -5.62 -13.77 -0.44
N TRP A 139 -6.53 -14.14 0.45
CA TRP A 139 -6.27 -14.31 1.87
C TRP A 139 -5.47 -15.59 2.20
N THR A 140 -5.64 -16.69 1.44
CA THR A 140 -4.76 -17.88 1.51
C THR A 140 -3.32 -17.51 1.14
N ILE A 141 -3.15 -16.75 0.06
CA ILE A 141 -1.83 -16.24 -0.32
C ILE A 141 -1.28 -15.28 0.75
N GLY A 142 -2.12 -14.39 1.28
CA GLY A 142 -1.77 -13.48 2.38
C GLY A 142 -1.22 -14.21 3.60
N ALA A 143 -1.85 -15.31 4.00
CA ALA A 143 -1.38 -16.14 5.12
C ALA A 143 -0.04 -16.82 4.85
N LEU A 144 0.12 -17.39 3.65
CA LEU A 144 1.39 -17.98 3.22
C LEU A 144 2.52 -16.95 3.20
N MET A 145 2.24 -15.73 2.71
CA MET A 145 3.19 -14.61 2.72
C MET A 145 3.53 -14.15 4.15
N GLY A 146 2.54 -14.08 5.04
CA GLY A 146 2.73 -13.76 6.46
C GLY A 146 3.64 -14.78 7.14
N GLN A 147 3.35 -16.07 7.02
CA GLN A 147 4.19 -17.13 7.58
C GLN A 147 5.61 -17.13 6.99
N LEU A 148 5.75 -16.85 5.69
CA LEU A 148 7.04 -16.72 5.04
C LEU A 148 7.83 -15.54 5.60
N ALA A 149 7.20 -14.37 5.74
CA ALA A 149 7.81 -13.18 6.31
C ALA A 149 8.24 -13.39 7.75
N ASP A 150 7.41 -14.05 8.57
CA ASP A 150 7.73 -14.36 9.97
C ASP A 150 8.97 -15.25 10.09
N LYS A 151 9.12 -16.24 9.21
CA LYS A 151 10.26 -17.17 9.25
C LYS A 151 11.51 -16.67 8.55
N LYS A 152 11.37 -15.95 7.43
CA LYS A 152 12.47 -15.63 6.51
C LYS A 152 12.77 -14.13 6.40
N GLY A 153 11.98 -13.28 7.06
CA GLY A 153 12.03 -11.84 6.92
C GLY A 153 11.26 -11.34 5.69
N THR A 154 11.14 -10.03 5.57
CA THR A 154 10.20 -9.38 4.66
C THR A 154 10.80 -9.04 3.29
N ASN A 155 11.94 -9.62 2.89
CA ASN A 155 12.56 -9.39 1.58
C ASN A 155 11.90 -10.26 0.50
N ILE A 156 10.59 -10.09 0.37
CA ILE A 156 9.70 -10.90 -0.46
C ILE A 156 9.06 -9.98 -1.51
N VAL A 157 9.06 -10.44 -2.77
CA VAL A 157 8.43 -9.75 -3.89
C VAL A 157 7.43 -10.70 -4.54
N ALA A 158 6.16 -10.35 -4.49
CA ALA A 158 5.09 -11.06 -5.18
C ALA A 158 4.77 -10.33 -6.49
N ILE A 159 4.72 -11.07 -7.60
CA ILE A 159 4.46 -10.54 -8.94
C ILE A 159 3.26 -11.27 -9.52
N PHE A 160 2.19 -10.54 -9.81
CA PHE A 160 0.96 -11.07 -10.38
C PHE A 160 0.69 -10.46 -11.75
N ASP A 161 0.78 -11.31 -12.78
CA ASP A 161 0.36 -11.00 -14.14
C ASP A 161 -0.97 -11.71 -14.45
N CYS A 162 -2.03 -11.23 -13.78
CA CYS A 162 -3.40 -11.72 -13.88
C CYS A 162 -4.40 -10.60 -13.54
N CYS A 163 -5.69 -10.86 -13.75
CA CYS A 163 -6.76 -9.92 -13.43
C CYS A 163 -7.91 -10.54 -12.66
N HIS A 164 -8.51 -9.73 -11.80
CA HIS A 164 -9.58 -10.13 -10.91
C HIS A 164 -10.91 -9.41 -11.21
N SER A 165 -10.96 -8.53 -12.22
CA SER A 165 -12.17 -7.79 -12.64
C SER A 165 -12.70 -8.26 -13.99
N GLY A 166 -13.96 -8.70 -14.03
CA GLY A 166 -14.64 -9.21 -15.22
C GLY A 166 -15.69 -8.26 -15.80
N GLY A 167 -15.35 -7.00 -16.13
CA GLY A 167 -16.26 -6.16 -16.91
C GLY A 167 -16.37 -6.64 -18.36
N ALA A 168 -17.51 -7.14 -18.82
CA ALA A 168 -17.72 -7.55 -20.20
C ALA A 168 -17.97 -6.35 -21.13
N THR A 169 -16.92 -5.81 -21.74
CA THR A 169 -17.06 -5.18 -23.06
C THR A 169 -16.68 -6.22 -24.09
N ARG A 170 -17.60 -6.52 -25.01
CA ARG A 170 -17.36 -7.35 -26.20
C ARG A 170 -16.38 -6.61 -27.12
N ASP A 171 -15.11 -6.58 -26.76
CA ASP A 171 -14.05 -6.08 -27.62
C ASP A 171 -13.54 -7.26 -28.44
N LEU A 172 -14.31 -7.60 -29.47
CA LEU A 172 -13.78 -8.30 -30.62
C LEU A 172 -12.67 -7.39 -31.17
N GLU A 173 -11.41 -7.82 -31.03
CA GLU A 173 -10.21 -7.38 -31.81
C GLU A 173 -8.97 -6.77 -31.09
N ALA A 174 -8.79 -6.87 -29.76
CA ALA A 174 -7.47 -6.51 -29.19
C ALA A 174 -7.05 -7.28 -27.91
N GLY A 175 -6.52 -8.50 -28.10
CA GLY A 175 -5.75 -9.24 -27.07
C GLY A 175 -6.55 -10.24 -26.21
N THR A 176 -5.88 -11.30 -25.75
CA THR A 176 -6.47 -12.32 -24.86
C THR A 176 -6.34 -11.86 -23.40
N MET A 177 -7.44 -11.83 -22.64
CA MET A 177 -7.45 -11.32 -21.27
C MET A 177 -7.07 -12.39 -20.24
N ARG A 178 -6.31 -12.00 -19.21
CA ARG A 178 -5.87 -12.86 -18.10
C ARG A 178 -6.84 -12.85 -16.90
N SER A 179 -8.14 -12.81 -17.19
CA SER A 179 -9.22 -13.03 -16.24
C SER A 179 -10.24 -14.01 -16.81
N LEU A 180 -10.93 -14.73 -15.93
CA LEU A 180 -12.08 -15.50 -16.37
C LEU A 180 -13.24 -14.54 -16.73
N PRO A 181 -13.99 -14.81 -17.81
CA PRO A 181 -15.15 -13.99 -18.16
C PRO A 181 -16.27 -14.15 -17.13
N GLU A 182 -17.01 -13.06 -16.87
CA GLU A 182 -18.24 -13.06 -16.06
C GLU A 182 -19.46 -13.55 -16.87
N ASP A 183 -19.39 -13.54 -18.21
CA ASP A 183 -20.42 -14.03 -19.12
C ASP A 183 -20.02 -15.39 -19.75
N GLY A 184 -20.98 -16.31 -19.97
CA GLY A 184 -20.76 -17.58 -20.71
C GLY A 184 -21.03 -18.86 -19.90
N PRO A 185 -20.60 -20.06 -20.35
CA PRO A 185 -20.91 -21.33 -19.66
C PRO A 185 -20.36 -21.41 -18.21
N LEU A 186 -19.45 -20.50 -17.83
CA LEU A 186 -18.88 -20.37 -16.48
C LEU A 186 -19.73 -19.49 -15.53
N LEU A 187 -20.94 -19.10 -15.93
CA LEU A 187 -21.81 -18.07 -15.33
C LEU A 187 -22.10 -18.21 -13.82
N ARG A 188 -21.99 -19.41 -13.23
CA ARG A 188 -22.28 -19.59 -11.80
C ARG A 188 -21.01 -19.92 -11.02
N ARG A 189 -20.31 -18.93 -10.49
CA ARG A 189 -19.30 -19.21 -9.45
C ARG A 189 -20.03 -19.77 -8.23
N LEU A 190 -19.59 -20.93 -7.73
CA LEU A 190 -20.04 -21.36 -6.41
C LEU A 190 -19.28 -20.55 -5.35
N GLU A 191 -19.95 -20.35 -4.23
CA GLU A 191 -19.38 -19.70 -3.05
C GLU A 191 -18.23 -20.54 -2.49
N LEU A 192 -17.21 -19.88 -1.94
CA LEU A 192 -16.10 -20.61 -1.30
C LEU A 192 -16.58 -21.28 0.01
N PRO A 193 -16.00 -22.43 0.40
CA PRO A 193 -16.26 -23.04 1.69
C PRO A 193 -15.87 -22.10 2.85
N PRO A 194 -16.71 -21.94 3.88
CA PRO A 194 -16.43 -21.10 5.05
C PRO A 194 -15.14 -21.41 5.81
N ASP A 195 -14.64 -22.64 5.68
CA ASP A 195 -13.50 -23.24 6.37
C ASP A 195 -12.30 -23.56 5.46
N LEU A 196 -12.39 -23.17 4.18
CA LEU A 196 -11.35 -23.40 3.17
C LEU A 196 -9.99 -22.91 3.67
N ASP A 197 -8.97 -23.77 3.84
CA ASP A 197 -7.61 -23.40 4.30
C ASP A 197 -7.49 -22.84 5.75
N GLU A 198 -8.43 -23.16 6.65
CA GLU A 198 -8.37 -22.78 8.08
C GLU A 198 -7.05 -23.19 8.79
N ASP A 199 -6.43 -24.28 8.35
CA ASP A 199 -5.20 -24.82 8.93
C ASP A 199 -3.99 -23.88 8.78
N LEU A 200 -4.03 -22.94 7.83
CA LEU A 200 -2.97 -21.95 7.64
C LEU A 200 -2.97 -20.87 8.75
N PHE A 201 -3.99 -20.85 9.60
CA PHE A 201 -4.23 -19.76 10.56
C PHE A 201 -4.10 -20.18 12.04
N ASP A 202 -3.95 -21.46 12.38
CA ASP A 202 -3.90 -21.92 13.79
C ASP A 202 -2.54 -22.57 14.23
N ARG A 203 -2.11 -22.18 15.45
CA ARG A 203 -1.17 -22.86 16.42
C ARG A 203 0.35 -22.62 16.50
N SER A 204 0.96 -21.54 16.01
CA SER A 204 2.38 -21.25 16.43
C SER A 204 2.74 -19.81 16.83
N LEU A 205 1.78 -18.89 16.88
CA LEU A 205 2.01 -17.49 17.27
C LEU A 205 2.02 -17.23 18.79
N ASN A 206 2.34 -18.24 19.61
CA ASN A 206 2.50 -18.07 21.07
C ASN A 206 3.92 -17.63 21.50
N SER A 207 4.82 -17.26 20.59
CA SER A 207 6.23 -16.94 20.94
C SER A 207 6.78 -15.62 20.41
N VAL A 208 5.94 -14.67 19.95
CA VAL A 208 6.40 -13.31 19.64
C VAL A 208 5.71 -12.33 20.59
N PRO A 209 6.42 -11.44 21.29
CA PRO A 209 5.76 -10.45 22.15
C PRO A 209 4.89 -9.55 21.28
N VAL A 210 3.58 -9.76 21.37
CA VAL A 210 2.54 -9.03 20.65
C VAL A 210 2.57 -7.57 21.09
N ARG A 211 3.05 -6.69 20.21
CA ARG A 211 2.75 -5.25 20.23
C ARG A 211 1.99 -4.86 18.97
N GLY A 212 0.67 -5.03 19.08
CA GLY A 212 -0.35 -4.13 18.53
C GLY A 212 -0.46 -4.01 17.01
N LEU A 213 -1.23 -4.90 16.39
CA LEU A 213 -2.26 -4.66 15.35
C LEU A 213 -2.66 -6.02 14.77
N SER A 214 -3.96 -6.31 14.78
CA SER A 214 -4.52 -7.50 14.12
C SER A 214 -4.61 -7.25 12.62
N LEU A 215 -4.19 -8.22 11.82
CA LEU A 215 -4.36 -8.21 10.37
C LEU A 215 -5.85 -8.00 10.03
N ALA A 216 -6.16 -6.87 9.38
CA ALA A 216 -7.33 -6.81 8.51
C ALA A 216 -7.01 -7.70 7.31
N VAL A 217 -7.89 -8.66 6.99
CA VAL A 217 -7.81 -9.37 5.70
C VAL A 217 -8.22 -8.36 4.64
N PRO A 218 -7.31 -7.93 3.77
CA PRO A 218 -7.60 -6.93 2.75
C PRO A 218 -8.63 -7.44 1.75
N SER A 219 -9.34 -6.54 1.10
CA SER A 219 -10.09 -6.88 -0.11
C SER A 219 -9.13 -6.99 -1.30
N GLY A 220 -8.93 -8.20 -1.84
CA GLY A 220 -8.11 -8.41 -3.02
C GLY A 220 -6.63 -8.67 -2.73
N PHE A 221 -5.89 -8.94 -3.80
CA PHE A 221 -4.43 -9.15 -3.70
C PHE A 221 -3.68 -7.85 -3.37
N GLY A 222 -4.26 -6.69 -3.72
CA GLY A 222 -3.75 -5.37 -3.39
C GLY A 222 -4.11 -4.94 -1.97
N TYR A 223 -3.12 -4.97 -1.07
CA TYR A 223 -3.22 -4.26 0.20
C TYR A 223 -2.05 -3.31 0.40
N SER A 224 -2.34 -2.01 0.32
CA SER A 224 -1.36 -0.95 0.57
C SER A 224 -0.68 -1.06 1.94
N GLY A 225 -1.36 -1.63 2.94
CA GLY A 225 -0.85 -1.85 4.31
C GLY A 225 -0.11 -3.18 4.53
N THR A 226 0.15 -4.01 3.50
CA THR A 226 0.85 -5.29 3.73
C THR A 226 2.28 -5.04 4.19
N THR A 227 2.68 -5.69 5.29
CA THR A 227 4.03 -5.56 5.87
C THR A 227 4.94 -6.74 5.52
N SER A 228 4.37 -7.80 4.93
CA SER A 228 5.07 -9.06 4.65
C SER A 228 5.91 -9.01 3.37
N HIS A 229 5.43 -8.36 2.31
CA HIS A 229 6.04 -8.38 0.99
C HIS A 229 5.79 -7.08 0.20
N VAL A 230 6.51 -6.91 -0.90
CA VAL A 230 6.19 -5.95 -1.97
C VAL A 230 5.35 -6.64 -3.03
N LEU A 231 4.25 -6.04 -3.46
CA LEU A 231 3.39 -6.55 -4.53
C LEU A 231 3.60 -5.75 -5.80
N LEU A 232 3.87 -6.42 -6.92
CA LEU A 232 3.83 -5.86 -8.27
C LEU A 232 2.68 -6.52 -9.04
N ALA A 233 1.66 -5.75 -9.40
CA ALA A 233 0.48 -6.26 -10.09
C ALA A 233 0.32 -5.61 -11.47
N ALA A 234 -0.17 -6.39 -12.43
CA ALA A 234 -0.20 -6.02 -13.84
C ALA A 234 -1.19 -4.92 -14.23
N CYS A 235 -2.24 -4.69 -13.43
CA CYS A 235 -3.28 -3.70 -13.70
C CYS A 235 -3.92 -3.19 -12.39
N GLN A 236 -4.56 -2.03 -12.40
CA GLN A 236 -5.32 -1.52 -11.24
C GLN A 236 -6.61 -2.32 -11.00
N PRO A 237 -7.26 -2.19 -9.82
CA PRO A 237 -8.62 -2.67 -9.63
C PRO A 237 -9.56 -2.16 -10.72
N GLY A 238 -10.33 -3.05 -11.35
CA GLY A 238 -11.25 -2.72 -12.44
C GLY A 238 -10.63 -2.73 -13.85
N GLU A 239 -9.30 -2.81 -13.97
CA GLU A 239 -8.61 -2.93 -15.26
C GLU A 239 -8.35 -4.39 -15.65
N LYS A 240 -7.77 -4.57 -16.84
CA LYS A 240 -7.44 -5.88 -17.38
C LYS A 240 -6.02 -5.95 -17.93
N ALA A 241 -5.38 -7.08 -17.66
CA ALA A 241 -4.08 -7.54 -18.07
C ALA A 241 -4.31 -8.50 -19.22
N ARG A 242 -3.48 -8.32 -20.24
CA ARG A 242 -3.71 -8.93 -21.55
C ARG A 242 -2.45 -9.59 -22.07
N GLU A 243 -2.68 -10.52 -22.98
CA GLU A 243 -1.67 -11.12 -23.83
C GLU A 243 -1.67 -10.46 -25.20
N GLU A 244 -0.46 -10.19 -25.69
CA GLU A 244 -0.24 -9.58 -26.99
C GLU A 244 0.68 -10.45 -27.84
N ARG A 245 0.39 -10.49 -29.15
CA ARG A 245 1.21 -11.16 -30.16
C ARG A 245 2.28 -10.19 -30.66
N GLY A 246 3.44 -10.72 -31.07
CA GLY A 246 4.51 -9.91 -31.67
C GLY A 246 5.56 -9.43 -30.68
N LEU A 247 5.42 -9.74 -29.39
CA LEU A 247 6.41 -9.50 -28.35
C LEU A 247 7.46 -10.64 -28.28
N GLY A 248 7.98 -11.05 -29.45
CA GLY A 248 8.82 -12.26 -29.59
C GLY A 248 8.05 -13.57 -29.37
N GLY A 249 6.72 -13.52 -29.42
CA GLY A 249 5.79 -14.60 -29.10
C GLY A 249 4.44 -14.02 -28.65
N VAL A 250 3.59 -14.87 -28.06
CA VAL A 250 2.45 -14.40 -27.24
C VAL A 250 2.97 -14.20 -25.82
N ARG A 251 2.80 -13.01 -25.25
CA ARG A 251 3.33 -12.64 -23.92
C ARG A 251 2.35 -11.74 -23.17
N GLY A 252 2.40 -11.76 -21.85
CA GLY A 252 1.74 -10.78 -21.01
C GLY A 252 2.38 -9.41 -21.19
N VAL A 253 1.55 -8.41 -21.48
CA VAL A 253 2.02 -7.04 -21.76
C VAL A 253 2.79 -6.45 -20.55
N PHE A 254 2.36 -6.78 -19.33
CA PHE A 254 3.05 -6.36 -18.11
C PHE A 254 4.39 -7.06 -17.94
N THR A 255 4.43 -8.40 -17.90
CA THR A 255 5.69 -9.12 -17.66
C THR A 255 6.73 -8.82 -18.73
N TYR A 256 6.34 -8.71 -20.00
CA TYR A 256 7.27 -8.35 -21.07
C TYR A 256 7.96 -7.01 -20.80
N ASN A 257 7.18 -5.96 -20.49
CA ASN A 257 7.73 -4.63 -20.23
C ASN A 257 8.48 -4.55 -18.90
N LEU A 258 8.02 -5.26 -17.86
CA LEU A 258 8.73 -5.40 -16.58
C LEU A 258 10.13 -5.98 -16.78
N LEU A 259 10.22 -7.11 -17.49
CA LEU A 259 11.50 -7.78 -17.75
C LEU A 259 12.41 -6.95 -18.66
N ALA A 260 11.86 -6.20 -19.62
CA ALA A 260 12.62 -5.27 -20.43
C ALA A 260 13.24 -4.16 -19.55
N CYS A 261 12.43 -3.49 -18.71
CA CYS A 261 12.92 -2.49 -17.76
C CYS A 261 14.01 -3.05 -16.83
N LEU A 262 13.81 -4.26 -16.29
CA LEU A 262 14.77 -4.91 -15.38
C LEU A 262 16.10 -5.24 -16.05
N ARG A 263 16.10 -5.64 -17.33
CA ARG A 263 17.32 -5.96 -18.09
C ARG A 263 18.10 -4.73 -18.54
N GLU A 264 17.45 -3.59 -18.62
CA GLU A 264 18.06 -2.31 -18.99
C GLU A 264 18.66 -1.56 -17.80
N LEU A 265 18.49 -2.06 -16.57
CA LEU A 265 19.04 -1.42 -15.38
C LEU A 265 20.57 -1.45 -15.38
N SER A 266 21.18 -0.30 -15.13
CA SER A 266 22.59 -0.22 -14.80
C SER A 266 22.84 -0.65 -13.34
N PRO A 267 24.09 -0.99 -12.94
CA PRO A 267 24.42 -1.23 -11.54
C PRO A 267 24.07 -0.06 -10.61
N LYS A 268 24.09 1.17 -11.13
CA LYS A 268 23.67 2.36 -10.39
C LYS A 268 22.15 2.36 -10.17
N ASP A 269 21.38 2.06 -11.22
CA ASP A 269 19.92 1.95 -11.13
C ASP A 269 19.50 0.90 -10.09
N GLU A 270 20.15 -0.27 -10.06
CA GLU A 270 19.83 -1.30 -9.06
C GLU A 270 20.07 -0.84 -7.62
N SER A 271 21.05 0.05 -7.39
CA SER A 271 21.35 0.58 -6.06
C SER A 271 20.50 1.78 -5.63
N GLU A 272 19.84 2.46 -6.57
CA GLU A 272 19.15 3.73 -6.31
C GLU A 272 17.63 3.65 -6.52
N LEU A 273 17.15 2.81 -7.44
CA LEU A 273 15.73 2.70 -7.75
C LEU A 273 14.99 1.83 -6.76
N THR A 274 13.75 2.20 -6.50
CA THR A 274 12.80 1.44 -5.70
C THR A 274 11.88 0.55 -6.54
N TYR A 275 11.13 -0.34 -5.90
CA TYR A 275 10.09 -1.10 -6.59
C TYR A 275 8.98 -0.20 -7.16
N VAL A 276 8.64 0.90 -6.48
CA VAL A 276 7.72 1.91 -7.04
C VAL A 276 8.30 2.54 -8.31
N ASP A 277 9.57 2.95 -8.29
CA ASP A 277 10.22 3.53 -9.48
C ASP A 277 10.23 2.58 -10.67
N LEU A 278 10.46 1.29 -10.41
CA LEU A 278 10.41 0.27 -11.43
C LEU A 278 9.01 0.19 -12.06
N VAL A 279 7.96 0.15 -11.24
CA VAL A 279 6.59 0.08 -11.77
C VAL A 279 6.19 1.36 -12.50
N GLU A 280 6.63 2.53 -12.05
CA GLU A 280 6.45 3.79 -12.79
C GLU A 280 7.18 3.79 -14.15
N ARG A 281 8.38 3.20 -14.23
CA ARG A 281 9.08 2.99 -15.50
C ARG A 281 8.30 2.04 -16.42
N VAL A 282 7.72 0.97 -15.89
CA VAL A 282 6.88 0.04 -16.65
C VAL A 282 5.61 0.73 -17.13
N ALA A 283 4.91 1.46 -16.26
CA ALA A 283 3.69 2.19 -16.60
C ALA A 283 3.91 3.15 -17.78
N ARG A 284 5.02 3.89 -17.80
CA ARG A 284 5.37 4.77 -18.92
C ARG A 284 5.59 4.06 -20.25
N ARG A 285 6.00 2.78 -20.24
CA ARG A 285 6.10 1.98 -21.47
C ARG A 285 4.74 1.50 -21.98
N LEU A 286 3.76 1.44 -21.09
CA LEU A 286 2.41 1.00 -21.38
C LEU A 286 1.49 2.16 -21.77
N GLU A 287 1.92 3.41 -21.54
CA GLU A 287 1.21 4.59 -22.00
C GLU A 287 1.14 4.62 -23.54
N PRO A 288 -0.04 4.89 -24.13
CA PRO A 288 -0.15 5.03 -25.58
C PRO A 288 0.77 6.15 -26.06
N VAL A 289 1.67 5.85 -27.01
CA VAL A 289 2.44 6.89 -27.68
C VAL A 289 1.45 7.82 -28.37
N SER A 290 1.36 9.07 -27.91
CA SER A 290 0.49 10.07 -28.53
C SER A 290 0.98 10.38 -29.95
N THR A 291 0.54 9.62 -30.94
CA THR A 291 0.62 10.05 -32.33
C THR A 291 -0.50 11.06 -32.54
N GLN A 292 -0.11 12.33 -32.63
CA GLN A 292 -0.78 13.46 -33.31
C GLN A 292 -2.31 13.40 -33.47
N SER A 293 -2.97 14.42 -32.89
CA SER A 293 -4.36 14.84 -33.11
C SER A 293 -5.45 13.85 -32.68
N TRP A 294 -5.73 13.81 -31.37
CA TRP A 294 -7.07 13.46 -30.89
C TRP A 294 -7.91 14.75 -30.86
N SER A 295 -8.79 14.90 -31.85
CA SER A 295 -9.80 15.97 -31.86
C SER A 295 -11.06 15.45 -31.16
N PRO A 296 -11.73 16.22 -30.27
CA PRO A 296 -12.90 15.77 -29.51
C PRO A 296 -14.17 15.47 -30.34
N VAL A 297 -14.08 15.41 -31.68
CA VAL A 297 -15.25 15.42 -32.58
C VAL A 297 -15.62 14.05 -33.15
N ASP A 298 -14.79 13.00 -32.98
CA ASP A 298 -15.04 11.67 -33.59
C ASP A 298 -15.86 10.68 -32.73
N THR A 299 -16.73 11.17 -31.85
CA THR A 299 -17.61 10.32 -31.01
C THR A 299 -18.75 9.60 -31.75
N TYR A 300 -18.80 9.65 -33.09
CA TYR A 300 -19.87 9.03 -33.89
C TYR A 300 -19.48 7.76 -34.66
N ARG A 301 -18.23 7.28 -34.57
CA ARG A 301 -17.85 5.96 -35.07
C ARG A 301 -17.28 5.16 -33.91
N GLY A 302 -18.00 4.14 -33.44
CA GLY A 302 -17.69 3.33 -32.26
C GLY A 302 -16.34 2.62 -32.28
N GLN A 303 -15.24 3.37 -32.23
CA GLN A 303 -13.90 2.91 -31.93
C GLN A 303 -13.75 2.85 -30.42
N ALA A 304 -13.42 1.66 -29.91
CA ALA A 304 -13.19 1.39 -28.50
C ALA A 304 -12.15 2.36 -27.92
N ALA A 305 -12.39 2.82 -26.68
CA ALA A 305 -11.43 3.60 -25.93
C ALA A 305 -10.08 2.85 -25.86
N PRO A 306 -8.92 3.55 -25.86
CA PRO A 306 -7.62 2.91 -25.76
C PRO A 306 -7.57 2.00 -24.53
N HIS A 307 -7.18 0.74 -24.72
CA HIS A 307 -7.16 -0.28 -23.66
C HIS A 307 -6.15 0.08 -22.57
N VAL A 308 -6.64 0.60 -21.44
CA VAL A 308 -5.83 1.02 -20.30
C VAL A 308 -5.40 -0.20 -19.49
N GLN A 309 -4.09 -0.40 -19.34
CA GLN A 309 -3.49 -1.34 -18.39
C GLN A 309 -2.41 -0.60 -17.61
N ARG A 310 -2.69 -0.29 -16.33
CA ARG A 310 -1.80 0.46 -15.44
C ARG A 310 -1.27 -0.44 -14.33
N PRO A 311 0.02 -0.83 -14.39
CA PRO A 311 0.59 -1.65 -13.33
C PRO A 311 0.68 -0.85 -12.04
N HIS A 312 0.67 -1.55 -10.91
CA HIS A 312 0.71 -0.91 -9.60
C HIS A 312 1.62 -1.67 -8.61
N CYS A 313 2.11 -0.93 -7.62
CA CYS A 313 3.09 -1.38 -6.64
C CYS A 313 2.59 -1.11 -5.22
N GLU A 314 2.47 -2.15 -4.41
CA GLU A 314 1.91 -2.06 -3.05
C GLU A 314 2.77 -2.70 -1.97
N GLY A 315 2.34 -2.50 -0.73
CA GLY A 315 3.01 -2.90 0.49
C GLY A 315 3.84 -1.78 1.10
N ARG A 316 4.00 -1.84 2.42
CA ARG A 316 4.79 -0.89 3.23
C ARG A 316 6.22 -0.73 2.69
N LEU A 317 6.74 -1.81 2.10
CA LEU A 317 8.14 -1.93 1.70
C LEU A 317 8.38 -1.58 0.22
N LYS A 318 7.38 -1.02 -0.47
CA LYS A 318 7.46 -0.64 -1.89
C LYS A 318 8.58 0.35 -2.22
N ASN A 319 9.04 1.11 -1.22
CA ASN A 319 10.16 2.05 -1.32
C ASN A 319 11.53 1.41 -1.09
N ARG A 320 11.63 0.07 -1.00
CA ARG A 320 12.92 -0.62 -0.98
C ARG A 320 13.64 -0.50 -2.29
N THR A 321 14.95 -0.31 -2.22
CA THR A 321 15.85 -0.43 -3.37
C THR A 321 15.71 -1.82 -3.97
N LEU A 322 15.73 -1.92 -5.30
CA LEU A 322 15.55 -3.17 -6.00
C LEU A 322 16.49 -4.26 -5.49
N PHE A 323 15.92 -5.43 -5.22
CA PHE A 323 16.64 -6.64 -4.79
C PHE A 323 17.36 -6.53 -3.43
N GLY A 324 17.20 -5.42 -2.73
CA GLY A 324 17.85 -5.14 -1.45
C GLY A 324 16.86 -5.01 -0.31
N THR A 325 17.42 -4.93 0.90
CA THR A 325 16.66 -4.63 2.12
C THR A 325 16.72 -3.16 2.51
N SER A 326 17.50 -2.35 1.80
CA SER A 326 17.62 -0.92 2.04
C SER A 326 16.35 -0.22 1.59
N GLU A 327 15.72 0.53 2.47
CA GLU A 327 14.68 1.47 2.09
C GLU A 327 15.34 2.75 1.61
N ALA A 328 15.00 3.18 0.40
CA ALA A 328 15.38 4.52 -0.01
C ALA A 328 14.69 5.47 0.97
N ALA A 329 15.47 6.35 1.60
CA ALA A 329 14.94 7.44 2.41
C ALA A 329 14.22 8.41 1.48
N ARG A 330 13.02 8.04 1.00
CA ARG A 330 12.20 8.93 0.22
C ARG A 330 11.46 9.85 1.17
N ALA A 331 11.78 11.13 1.05
CA ALA A 331 10.82 12.15 1.37
C ALA A 331 9.54 11.88 0.57
N ASP A 332 8.38 12.19 1.14
CA ASP A 332 7.08 11.89 0.56
C ASP A 332 7.00 12.35 -0.91
N SER A 333 6.90 11.43 -1.86
CA SER A 333 6.80 11.72 -3.30
C SER A 333 5.38 11.47 -3.80
N PHE A 334 4.89 12.35 -4.67
CA PHE A 334 3.53 12.32 -5.19
C PHE A 334 3.54 12.51 -6.69
N ALA A 335 2.57 11.90 -7.38
CA ALA A 335 2.43 12.04 -8.83
C ALA A 335 2.23 13.51 -9.19
N LEU A 336 2.81 13.91 -10.32
CA LEU A 336 2.70 15.26 -10.84
C LEU A 336 1.99 15.21 -12.19
N SER A 337 0.97 16.04 -12.36
CA SER A 337 0.13 16.07 -13.56
C SER A 337 -0.02 17.48 -14.10
N TYR A 338 -0.09 17.61 -15.42
CA TYR A 338 -0.36 18.88 -16.08
C TYR A 338 -1.77 18.83 -16.67
N LYS A 339 -2.68 19.65 -16.15
CA LYS A 339 -4.10 19.69 -16.51
C LYS A 339 -4.54 21.14 -16.70
N ASN A 340 -5.30 21.44 -17.75
CA ASN A 340 -5.86 22.78 -18.00
C ASN A 340 -4.83 23.92 -17.93
N SER A 341 -3.65 23.71 -18.52
CA SER A 341 -2.52 24.67 -18.50
C SER A 341 -2.00 25.00 -17.09
N ALA A 342 -2.14 24.08 -16.15
CA ALA A 342 -1.68 24.21 -14.77
C ALA A 342 -1.04 22.89 -14.28
N LEU A 343 -0.06 23.04 -13.40
CA LEU A 343 0.65 21.93 -12.77
C LEU A 343 -0.04 21.55 -11.46
N TYR A 344 -0.24 20.25 -11.25
CA TYR A 344 -0.83 19.67 -10.07
C TYR A 344 0.09 18.62 -9.47
N VAL A 345 0.08 18.53 -8.15
CA VAL A 345 0.66 17.41 -7.41
C VAL A 345 -0.52 16.67 -6.77
N ASP A 346 -0.53 15.34 -6.87
CA ASP A 346 -1.54 14.46 -6.26
C ASP A 346 -1.30 14.32 -4.74
N ALA A 347 -1.16 15.47 -4.08
CA ALA A 347 -1.04 15.67 -2.66
C ALA A 347 -1.83 16.91 -2.26
N GLY A 348 -2.66 16.78 -1.23
CA GLY A 348 -3.57 17.82 -0.76
C GLY A 348 -3.56 17.96 0.76
N ASP A 349 -4.59 18.60 1.32
CA ASP A 349 -4.68 18.90 2.75
C ASP A 349 -4.71 17.64 3.64
N ILE A 350 -5.25 16.52 3.15
CA ILE A 350 -5.26 15.24 3.88
C ILE A 350 -3.87 14.63 3.95
N HIS A 351 -2.98 15.00 3.02
CA HIS A 351 -1.61 14.49 2.99
C HIS A 351 -0.67 15.30 3.87
N GLY A 352 -1.08 16.51 4.27
CA GLY A 352 -0.23 17.45 5.01
C GLY A 352 0.11 18.73 4.25
N VAL A 353 -0.40 18.90 3.02
CA VAL A 353 0.00 20.02 2.16
C VAL A 353 -0.60 21.32 2.67
N VAL A 354 0.25 22.34 2.76
CA VAL A 354 -0.12 23.70 3.15
C VAL A 354 0.33 24.66 2.06
N GLY A 355 -0.60 25.44 1.52
CA GLY A 355 -0.32 26.42 0.48
C GLY A 355 0.45 27.65 0.98
N GLY A 356 0.90 28.46 0.03
CA GLY A 356 1.49 29.78 0.29
C GLY A 356 3.01 29.81 0.52
N ASN A 357 3.54 31.02 0.65
CA ASN A 357 4.98 31.27 0.66
C ASN A 357 5.71 30.73 1.91
N ALA A 358 5.01 30.49 3.02
CA ALA A 358 5.60 29.81 4.17
C ALA A 358 5.28 28.30 4.23
N GLY A 359 4.43 27.83 3.32
CA GLY A 359 3.86 26.49 3.30
C GLY A 359 4.81 25.38 2.83
N THR A 360 4.21 24.27 2.45
CA THR A 360 4.88 23.06 1.93
C THR A 360 5.70 23.41 0.69
N ARG A 361 6.77 22.65 0.45
CA ARG A 361 7.58 22.73 -0.78
C ARG A 361 7.76 21.37 -1.38
N PHE A 362 7.68 21.31 -2.69
CA PHE A 362 8.09 20.14 -3.44
C PHE A 362 9.31 20.46 -4.32
N VAL A 363 10.03 19.42 -4.70
CA VAL A 363 10.99 19.42 -5.81
C VAL A 363 10.49 18.46 -6.86
N ALA A 364 10.35 18.95 -8.08
CA ALA A 364 10.22 18.08 -9.25
C ALA A 364 11.63 17.80 -9.78
N SER A 365 12.03 16.53 -9.77
CA SER A 365 13.30 16.09 -10.38
C SER A 365 13.08 15.84 -11.86
N ILE A 366 13.94 16.43 -12.71
CA ILE A 366 13.95 16.14 -14.14
C ILE A 366 14.95 14.99 -14.36
N PRO A 367 14.54 13.85 -14.95
CA PRO A 367 15.49 12.82 -15.30
C PRO A 367 16.42 13.35 -16.42
N SER A 368 17.63 13.77 -16.06
CA SER A 368 18.69 14.10 -17.01
C SER A 368 19.89 13.18 -16.77
N PRO A 369 20.49 12.59 -17.83
CA PRO A 369 21.64 11.69 -17.69
C PRO A 369 22.86 12.34 -17.01
N ASN A 370 22.95 13.68 -17.00
CA ASN A 370 24.16 14.41 -16.61
C ASN A 370 23.97 15.44 -15.49
N HIS A 371 22.73 15.74 -15.03
CA HIS A 371 22.48 16.75 -13.99
C HIS A 371 21.31 16.40 -13.05
N HIS A 372 21.51 16.60 -11.75
CA HIS A 372 20.45 16.60 -10.73
C HIS A 372 19.87 18.03 -10.61
N ASP A 373 19.30 18.57 -11.68
CA ASP A 373 18.61 19.87 -11.62
C ASP A 373 17.12 19.62 -11.27
N GLY A 374 16.66 20.19 -10.15
CA GLY A 374 15.29 20.08 -9.66
C GLY A 374 14.58 21.43 -9.65
N VAL A 375 13.28 21.45 -9.93
CA VAL A 375 12.46 22.67 -9.87
C VAL A 375 11.71 22.69 -8.54
N GLU A 376 11.93 23.73 -7.72
CA GLU A 376 11.15 23.93 -6.51
C GLU A 376 9.74 24.40 -6.86
N LEU A 377 8.74 23.71 -6.32
CA LEU A 377 7.32 23.95 -6.53
C LEU A 377 6.65 24.38 -5.23
N VAL A 378 5.76 25.39 -5.33
CA VAL A 378 4.95 25.91 -4.22
C VAL A 378 3.47 25.63 -4.47
N PRO A 379 2.76 25.02 -3.51
CA PRO A 379 1.31 24.88 -3.59
C PRO A 379 0.62 26.25 -3.49
N THR A 380 -0.25 26.53 -4.47
CA THR A 380 -1.03 27.77 -4.53
C THR A 380 -2.51 27.55 -4.25
N ASP A 381 -3.05 26.40 -4.63
CA ASP A 381 -4.44 26.02 -4.36
C ASP A 381 -4.45 24.57 -3.87
N VAL A 382 -4.93 24.33 -2.64
CA VAL A 382 -4.80 23.04 -1.96
C VAL A 382 -6.19 22.49 -1.72
N GLU A 383 -6.51 21.40 -2.44
CA GLU A 383 -7.71 20.60 -2.25
C GLU A 383 -7.43 19.42 -1.32
N ALA A 384 -8.41 18.54 -1.12
CA ALA A 384 -8.25 17.39 -0.22
C ALA A 384 -7.15 16.42 -0.68
N HIS A 385 -7.21 15.99 -1.94
CA HIS A 385 -6.32 14.95 -2.48
C HIS A 385 -5.21 15.49 -3.39
N GLN A 386 -5.31 16.74 -3.84
CA GLN A 386 -4.37 17.33 -4.79
C GLN A 386 -4.13 18.80 -4.49
N CYS A 387 -3.10 19.37 -5.10
CA CYS A 387 -2.86 20.81 -5.05
C CYS A 387 -2.33 21.31 -6.39
N ARG A 388 -2.75 22.52 -6.77
CA ARG A 388 -2.12 23.28 -7.85
C ARG A 388 -0.80 23.85 -7.34
N VAL A 389 0.24 23.76 -8.16
CA VAL A 389 1.59 24.22 -7.81
C VAL A 389 2.16 25.18 -8.84
N GLN A 390 3.08 26.05 -8.40
CA GLN A 390 3.83 26.98 -9.24
C GLN A 390 5.35 26.84 -9.00
N PRO A 391 6.19 26.94 -10.05
CA PRO A 391 7.63 26.91 -9.91
C PRO A 391 8.16 28.24 -9.34
N VAL A 392 9.06 28.18 -8.36
CA VAL A 392 9.60 29.37 -7.66
C VAL A 392 11.03 29.70 -8.06
N LYS A 393 11.83 28.72 -8.51
CA LYS A 393 13.21 28.91 -8.95
C LYS A 393 13.54 28.00 -10.12
N LEU A 394 13.87 28.61 -11.26
CA LEU A 394 14.55 27.95 -12.37
C LEU A 394 16.01 27.77 -12.00
N ILE A 395 16.44 26.55 -11.69
CA ILE A 395 17.87 26.26 -11.64
C ILE A 395 18.39 26.41 -13.08
N ARG A 396 19.17 27.47 -13.33
CA ARG A 396 19.94 27.73 -14.57
C ARG A 396 19.16 28.12 -15.84
N GLY A 397 18.13 28.96 -15.77
CA GLY A 397 17.71 29.79 -16.93
C GLY A 397 17.24 29.07 -18.20
N HIS A 398 16.89 27.78 -18.14
CA HIS A 398 16.29 27.06 -19.27
C HIS A 398 14.76 27.14 -19.16
N THR A 399 14.07 27.63 -20.18
CA THR A 399 12.60 27.52 -20.25
C THR A 399 12.23 26.05 -20.36
N ILE A 400 11.98 25.39 -19.22
CA ILE A 400 11.58 23.98 -19.21
C ILE A 400 10.11 23.92 -19.61
N THR A 401 9.85 23.44 -20.82
CA THR A 401 8.53 22.94 -21.19
C THR A 401 8.24 21.73 -20.32
N LEU A 402 7.32 21.88 -19.37
CA LEU A 402 6.81 20.81 -18.50
C LEU A 402 5.89 19.84 -19.26
N ASP A 403 5.79 19.98 -20.59
CA ASP A 403 5.06 19.10 -21.49
C ASP A 403 5.78 17.75 -21.59
N GLY A 404 5.43 16.84 -20.68
CA GLY A 404 5.56 15.40 -20.89
C GLY A 404 6.71 14.66 -20.18
N VAL A 405 7.50 15.27 -19.29
CA VAL A 405 8.66 14.59 -18.68
C VAL A 405 8.84 14.85 -17.17
N ILE A 406 7.76 14.93 -16.38
CA ILE A 406 7.87 14.95 -14.91
C ILE A 406 6.89 13.94 -14.32
N ALA A 407 7.41 12.89 -13.69
CA ALA A 407 6.61 11.80 -13.14
C ALA A 407 6.19 12.03 -11.67
N ALA A 408 6.98 12.76 -10.88
CA ALA A 408 6.73 12.94 -9.45
C ALA A 408 7.29 14.25 -8.88
N ALA A 409 6.64 14.73 -7.83
CA ALA A 409 7.07 15.83 -6.98
C ALA A 409 7.36 15.30 -5.58
N THR A 410 8.59 15.51 -5.11
CA THR A 410 9.05 15.04 -3.80
C THR A 410 8.97 16.18 -2.79
N VAL A 411 8.41 15.94 -1.61
CA VAL A 411 8.34 16.94 -0.55
C VAL A 411 9.74 17.30 -0.09
N LEU A 412 10.14 18.55 -0.32
CA LEU A 412 11.36 19.12 0.25
C LEU A 412 11.16 19.44 1.73
N ARG A 413 9.98 19.99 2.06
CA ARG A 413 9.60 20.31 3.44
C ARG A 413 8.08 20.37 3.62
N TRP A 414 7.62 19.81 4.73
CA TRP A 414 6.27 20.02 5.24
C TRP A 414 6.16 21.34 6.01
N HIS A 415 4.99 21.96 6.05
CA HIS A 415 4.73 23.10 6.95
C HIS A 415 4.04 22.60 8.22
N SER A 416 4.73 22.66 9.36
CA SER A 416 4.21 22.18 10.66
C SER A 416 4.49 23.12 11.83
N GLY A 417 4.79 24.40 11.56
CA GLY A 417 5.42 25.29 12.55
C GLY A 417 6.90 24.96 12.74
N ILE A 418 7.63 25.86 13.40
CA ILE A 418 9.06 25.65 13.67
C ILE A 418 9.20 24.73 14.87
N VAL A 419 9.72 23.52 14.67
CA VAL A 419 9.98 22.56 15.74
C VAL A 419 11.34 22.86 16.37
N LYS A 420 11.34 23.22 17.65
CA LYS A 420 12.57 23.48 18.42
C LYS A 420 13.13 22.16 18.96
N ILE A 421 14.37 21.82 18.62
CA ILE A 421 14.98 20.53 18.97
C ILE A 421 16.22 20.73 19.83
N ARG A 422 16.37 19.91 20.88
CA ARG A 422 17.63 19.70 21.59
C ARG A 422 18.18 18.33 21.25
N SER A 423 19.37 18.27 20.67
CA SER A 423 20.09 17.03 20.39
C SER A 423 21.58 17.22 20.69
N HIS A 424 22.24 16.19 21.22
CA HIS A 424 23.69 16.17 21.42
C HIS A 424 24.45 15.77 20.14
N GLU A 425 23.77 15.25 19.12
CA GLU A 425 24.37 14.96 17.82
C GLU A 425 24.28 16.19 16.89
N GLN A 426 25.37 16.51 16.19
CA GLN A 426 25.31 17.45 15.07
C GLN A 426 24.52 16.82 13.93
N LEU A 427 23.24 17.14 13.86
CA LEU A 427 22.45 16.85 12.66
C LEU A 427 22.90 17.80 11.55
N LEU A 428 23.18 17.24 10.37
CA LEU A 428 23.41 18.01 9.16
C LEU A 428 22.27 19.02 9.01
N ARG A 429 22.63 20.30 8.81
CA ARG A 429 21.72 21.47 8.76
C ARG A 429 20.38 21.09 8.11
N SER A 430 19.33 20.96 8.92
CA SER A 430 18.00 20.71 8.39
C SER A 430 17.49 21.95 7.67
N GLU A 431 16.92 21.78 6.48
CA GLU A 431 16.33 22.86 5.73
C GLU A 431 15.09 23.46 6.45
N GLY A 432 15.27 24.64 7.04
CA GLY A 432 14.23 25.63 7.32
C GLY A 432 13.18 25.37 8.41
N ILE A 433 12.77 24.12 8.70
CA ILE A 433 11.62 23.84 9.59
C ILE A 433 11.99 23.40 11.01
N PHE A 434 13.23 22.98 11.26
CA PHE A 434 13.73 22.70 12.61
C PHE A 434 14.72 23.75 13.06
N ARG A 435 14.59 24.19 14.31
CA ARG A 435 15.57 25.04 14.97
C ARG A 435 16.23 24.27 16.10
N PHE A 436 17.52 24.02 15.97
CA PHE A 436 18.30 23.39 17.03
C PHE A 436 18.62 24.42 18.12
N ALA A 437 18.20 24.13 19.35
CA ALA A 437 18.54 24.91 20.52
C ALA A 437 20.05 24.79 20.78
N THR A 438 20.71 25.92 21.03
CA THR A 438 22.16 25.90 21.31
C THR A 438 22.45 25.31 22.69
N PRO A 439 23.58 24.61 22.88
CA PRO A 439 23.97 24.08 24.19
C PRO A 439 24.12 25.13 25.29
N ARG A 440 24.25 26.41 24.93
CA ARG A 440 24.42 27.55 25.85
C ARG A 440 23.12 28.02 26.52
N SER A 441 21.97 27.45 26.16
CA SER A 441 20.67 27.79 26.75
C SER A 441 19.92 26.53 27.21
N PRO A 442 20.41 25.85 28.26
CA PRO A 442 19.83 24.59 28.73
C PRO A 442 18.40 24.74 29.27
N SER A 443 18.01 25.94 29.73
CA SER A 443 16.66 26.25 30.22
C SER A 443 15.66 26.66 29.14
N ALA A 444 16.08 26.82 27.88
CA ALA A 444 15.17 27.20 26.81
C ALA A 444 14.14 26.10 26.53
N TYR A 445 12.88 26.48 26.29
CA TYR A 445 11.85 25.53 25.87
C TYR A 445 12.19 24.93 24.50
N VAL A 446 11.98 23.62 24.36
CA VAL A 446 12.11 22.87 23.10
C VAL A 446 10.94 21.92 22.97
N ASP A 447 10.48 21.67 21.74
CA ASP A 447 9.37 20.75 21.46
C ASP A 447 9.81 19.29 21.51
N LEU A 448 11.11 19.04 21.23
CA LEU A 448 11.70 17.71 21.16
C LEU A 448 13.10 17.69 21.77
N VAL A 449 13.37 16.69 22.62
CA VAL A 449 14.71 16.33 23.08
C VAL A 449 15.07 14.95 22.55
N ALA A 450 16.20 14.82 21.87
CA ALA A 450 16.68 13.55 21.34
C ALA A 450 17.93 13.07 22.08
N SER A 451 17.88 11.84 22.58
CA SER A 451 18.97 11.20 23.33
C SER A 451 19.35 9.87 22.71
N LYS A 452 20.64 9.67 22.40
CA LYS A 452 21.15 8.43 21.83
C LYS A 452 21.16 7.28 22.85
N THR A 453 20.90 6.06 22.39
CA THR A 453 21.01 4.83 23.17
C THR A 453 21.70 3.73 22.37
N GLU A 454 22.08 2.62 23.00
CA GLU A 454 22.66 1.44 22.31
C GLU A 454 21.72 0.82 21.27
N ARG A 455 20.40 0.99 21.43
CA ARG A 455 19.37 0.38 20.57
C ARG A 455 18.70 1.35 19.58
N GLY A 456 19.16 2.60 19.52
CA GLY A 456 18.58 3.65 18.67
C GLY A 456 18.53 5.02 19.37
N CYS A 457 17.38 5.70 19.34
CA CYS A 457 17.20 7.03 19.93
C CYS A 457 15.95 7.10 20.81
N ILE A 458 16.04 7.75 21.96
CA ILE A 458 14.89 8.14 22.78
C ILE A 458 14.51 9.57 22.43
N LEU A 459 13.24 9.77 22.10
CA LEU A 459 12.65 11.06 21.80
C LEU A 459 11.74 11.47 22.95
N GLU A 460 12.06 12.58 23.62
CA GLU A 460 11.22 13.20 24.65
C GLU A 460 10.47 14.40 24.05
N ARG A 461 9.14 14.35 24.11
CA ARG A 461 8.20 15.29 23.50
C ARG A 461 7.65 16.26 24.53
N HIS A 462 7.53 17.53 24.15
CA HIS A 462 7.02 18.61 25.01
C HIS A 462 5.83 19.37 24.41
N ASP A 463 5.37 18.99 23.22
CA ASP A 463 4.10 19.50 22.68
C ASP A 463 2.89 19.05 23.52
N PRO A 464 1.76 19.77 23.50
CA PRO A 464 0.67 19.62 24.47
C PRO A 464 0.09 18.21 24.60
N LEU A 465 -0.08 17.49 23.49
CA LEU A 465 -0.64 16.15 23.47
C LEU A 465 0.43 15.09 23.73
N MET A 466 1.53 15.07 22.96
CA MET A 466 2.53 14.01 23.12
C MET A 466 3.28 14.14 24.45
N GLY A 467 3.54 15.35 24.93
CA GLY A 467 4.15 15.57 26.24
C GLY A 467 3.34 14.99 27.40
N ARG A 468 2.03 14.79 27.21
CA ARG A 468 1.15 14.13 28.19
C ARG A 468 0.98 12.64 27.91
N PHE A 469 0.65 12.26 26.68
CA PHE A 469 0.18 10.92 26.35
C PHE A 469 1.29 9.97 25.91
N ALA A 470 2.37 10.49 25.35
CA ALA A 470 3.48 9.71 24.83
C ALA A 470 4.79 10.49 24.98
N LYS A 471 5.08 10.91 26.23
CA LYS A 471 6.18 11.83 26.53
C LYS A 471 7.53 11.30 26.06
N LYS A 472 7.77 9.99 26.19
CA LYS A 472 9.00 9.33 25.77
C LYS A 472 8.65 8.21 24.79
N THR A 473 9.22 8.28 23.60
CA THR A 473 9.10 7.25 22.56
C THR A 473 10.49 6.72 22.20
N GLN A 474 10.55 5.45 21.79
CA GLN A 474 11.79 4.79 21.40
C GLN A 474 11.80 4.55 19.89
N LEU A 475 12.75 5.18 19.21
CA LEU A 475 13.06 4.93 17.81
C LEU A 475 13.97 3.71 17.71
N GLU A 476 13.48 2.62 17.12
CA GLU A 476 14.23 1.36 17.03
C GLU A 476 15.19 1.37 15.84
N ARG A 477 16.45 0.94 16.06
CA ARG A 477 17.46 0.63 15.02
C ARG A 477 17.82 1.75 14.04
N SER A 478 17.32 2.97 14.23
CA SER A 478 17.61 4.13 13.38
C SER A 478 18.17 5.30 14.21
N PRO A 479 19.25 5.97 13.77
CA PRO A 479 19.65 7.24 14.35
C PRO A 479 18.59 8.31 14.06
N LEU A 480 18.61 9.43 14.81
CA LEU A 480 17.79 10.58 14.45
C LEU A 480 18.22 11.09 13.07
N SER A 481 17.28 11.16 12.13
CA SER A 481 17.53 11.53 10.73
C SER A 481 16.57 12.63 10.29
N ASN A 482 16.88 13.32 9.18
CA ASN A 482 15.98 14.32 8.61
C ASN A 482 14.61 13.71 8.23
N THR A 483 14.58 12.45 7.80
CA THR A 483 13.34 11.72 7.49
C THR A 483 12.45 11.56 8.72
N VAL A 484 13.01 11.13 9.86
CA VAL A 484 12.26 11.01 11.12
C VAL A 484 11.77 12.39 11.59
N LEU A 485 12.58 13.43 11.41
CA LEU A 485 12.17 14.79 11.73
C LEU A 485 11.02 15.27 10.82
N MET A 486 11.07 15.01 9.51
CA MET A 486 9.96 15.30 8.58
C MET A 486 8.68 14.56 8.99
N ALA A 487 8.80 13.28 9.40
CA ALA A 487 7.67 12.49 9.85
C ALA A 487 7.06 13.04 11.15
N ILE A 488 7.89 13.49 12.10
CA ILE A 488 7.45 14.21 13.31
C ILE A 488 6.69 15.50 12.94
N ALA A 489 7.23 16.28 12.00
CA ALA A 489 6.60 17.50 11.52
C ALA A 489 5.21 17.21 10.91
N ARG A 490 5.13 16.21 10.02
CA ARG A 490 3.88 15.77 9.41
C ARG A 490 2.88 15.26 10.44
N PHE A 491 3.35 14.54 11.46
CA PHE A 491 2.51 14.03 12.56
C PHE A 491 1.91 15.18 13.35
N ASN A 492 2.73 16.16 13.71
CA ASN A 492 2.27 17.35 14.43
C ASN A 492 1.27 18.17 13.60
N TYR A 493 1.48 18.27 12.29
CA TYR A 493 0.50 18.89 11.42
C TYR A 493 -0.86 18.20 11.55
N HIS A 494 -0.94 16.88 11.41
CA HIS A 494 -2.21 16.16 11.52
C HIS A 494 -2.82 16.24 12.92
N LEU A 495 -1.98 16.29 13.95
CA LEU A 495 -2.42 16.33 15.34
C LEU A 495 -2.98 17.70 15.75
N TYR A 496 -2.43 18.78 15.22
CA TYR A 496 -2.77 20.16 15.63
C TYR A 496 -3.49 20.98 14.55
N ARG A 497 -3.77 20.41 13.36
CA ARG A 497 -4.49 21.13 12.30
C ARG A 497 -5.91 21.47 12.73
N HIS A 498 -6.29 22.74 12.55
CA HIS A 498 -7.65 23.24 12.66
C HIS A 498 -7.81 24.49 11.79
N ARG A 499 -9.02 24.75 11.27
CA ARG A 499 -9.34 25.95 10.47
C ARG A 499 -9.96 27.03 11.37
N ASP A 500 -9.12 27.86 11.97
CA ASP A 500 -9.56 28.96 12.86
C ASP A 500 -9.78 30.30 12.12
N ASP A 501 -9.51 30.34 10.81
CA ASP A 501 -9.45 31.57 10.04
C ASP A 501 -10.79 32.05 9.45
N ARG A 502 -11.92 31.35 9.71
CA ARG A 502 -13.23 31.71 9.13
C ARG A 502 -14.38 31.62 10.13
N PRO A 503 -15.24 32.66 10.24
CA PRO A 503 -16.50 32.60 11.01
C PRO A 503 -17.41 31.43 10.59
N SER A 504 -17.31 30.98 9.34
CA SER A 504 -18.06 29.83 8.83
C SER A 504 -17.63 28.50 9.46
N SER A 505 -16.41 28.37 9.98
CA SER A 505 -15.90 27.13 10.58
C SER A 505 -16.60 26.77 11.88
N GLU A 506 -16.98 27.77 12.70
CA GLU A 506 -17.71 27.54 13.95
C GLU A 506 -19.16 27.13 13.68
N ALA A 507 -19.84 27.80 12.74
CA ALA A 507 -21.17 27.43 12.29
C ALA A 507 -21.18 26.02 11.67
N LEU A 508 -20.19 25.68 10.84
CA LEU A 508 -19.99 24.33 10.31
C LEU A 508 -19.81 23.32 11.44
N ARG A 509 -18.92 23.57 12.42
CA ARG A 509 -18.73 22.66 13.57
C ARG A 509 -20.01 22.42 14.39
N HIS A 510 -20.89 23.42 14.51
CA HIS A 510 -22.19 23.23 15.16
C HIS A 510 -23.15 22.34 14.36
N GLN A 511 -23.00 22.31 13.04
CA GLN A 511 -23.80 21.48 12.14
C GLN A 511 -23.17 20.10 11.88
N LEU A 512 -21.84 20.01 12.03
CA LEU A 512 -21.04 18.79 11.91
C LEU A 512 -21.00 18.05 13.25
N LYS A 513 -21.83 17.02 13.38
CA LYS A 513 -21.89 16.18 14.58
C LYS A 513 -21.34 14.81 14.23
N ILE A 514 -20.12 14.51 14.69
CA ILE A 514 -19.52 13.17 14.57
C ILE A 514 -19.45 12.57 15.96
N ALA A 515 -20.11 11.43 16.16
CA ALA A 515 -19.95 10.63 17.36
C ALA A 515 -18.79 9.64 17.16
N VAL A 516 -17.93 9.52 18.17
CA VAL A 516 -16.83 8.55 18.19
C VAL A 516 -17.14 7.56 19.29
N HIS A 517 -17.27 6.28 18.92
CA HIS A 517 -17.53 5.20 19.86
C HIS A 517 -16.33 4.29 19.98
N LEU A 518 -16.07 3.77 21.18
CA LEU A 518 -14.97 2.87 21.48
C LEU A 518 -15.50 1.63 22.21
N TYR A 519 -15.31 0.46 21.61
CA TYR A 519 -15.80 -0.80 22.17
C TYR A 519 -14.64 -1.75 22.46
N PRO A 520 -14.66 -2.47 23.60
CA PRO A 520 -13.81 -3.63 23.76
C PRO A 520 -14.30 -4.72 22.81
N LEU A 521 -13.36 -5.33 22.11
CA LEU A 521 -13.66 -6.38 21.16
C LEU A 521 -13.37 -7.74 21.77
N GLN A 522 -14.26 -8.69 21.51
CA GLN A 522 -14.02 -10.10 21.75
C GLN A 522 -13.96 -10.83 20.43
N LEU A 523 -13.07 -11.82 20.41
CA LEU A 523 -13.00 -12.76 19.32
C LEU A 523 -14.27 -13.62 19.33
N HIS A 524 -15.09 -13.49 18.30
CA HIS A 524 -16.25 -14.32 18.05
C HIS A 524 -15.92 -15.26 16.90
N GLY A 525 -15.92 -16.57 17.15
CA GLY A 525 -15.39 -17.56 16.22
C GLY A 525 -16.48 -18.46 15.68
N TRP A 526 -16.82 -18.29 14.40
CA TRP A 526 -17.21 -19.36 13.47
C TRP A 526 -16.77 -18.94 12.05
N GLY A 527 -15.52 -19.25 11.69
CA GLY A 527 -14.94 -19.06 10.36
C GLY A 527 -13.52 -18.47 10.35
N LEU A 528 -12.95 -18.42 9.15
CA LEU A 528 -11.58 -18.01 8.77
C LEU A 528 -11.11 -16.60 9.12
N ARG A 529 -11.96 -15.77 9.73
CA ARG A 529 -11.59 -14.44 10.21
C ARG A 529 -11.79 -14.41 11.71
N GLU A 530 -10.79 -13.88 12.42
CA GLU A 530 -10.99 -13.42 13.77
C GLU A 530 -12.02 -12.26 13.75
N ILE A 531 -13.31 -12.56 13.92
CA ILE A 531 -14.34 -11.53 13.96
C ILE A 531 -14.27 -10.90 15.35
N TYR A 532 -13.70 -9.70 15.37
CA TYR A 532 -13.75 -8.86 16.55
C TYR A 532 -15.09 -8.14 16.57
N GLN A 533 -16.00 -8.63 17.41
CA GLN A 533 -17.26 -7.95 17.68
C GLN A 533 -17.15 -7.20 19.00
N PRO A 534 -17.84 -6.06 19.15
CA PRO A 534 -18.09 -5.48 20.45
C PRO A 534 -18.55 -6.57 21.42
N ILE A 535 -17.93 -6.64 22.59
CA ILE A 535 -18.40 -7.55 23.64
C ILE A 535 -19.86 -7.25 23.90
N GLU A 536 -20.69 -8.29 23.85
CA GLU A 536 -22.14 -8.16 24.03
C GLU A 536 -22.45 -7.43 25.35
N ASN A 537 -23.32 -6.42 25.29
CA ASN A 537 -23.65 -5.52 26.39
C ASN A 537 -22.49 -4.65 26.94
N SER A 538 -21.34 -4.58 26.27
CA SER A 538 -20.32 -3.60 26.63
C SER A 538 -20.81 -2.19 26.27
N PRO A 539 -20.72 -1.22 27.19
CA PRO A 539 -20.99 0.17 26.85
C PRO A 539 -19.93 0.70 25.88
N ASP A 540 -20.31 1.71 25.11
CA ASP A 540 -19.35 2.61 24.48
C ASP A 540 -18.48 3.24 25.58
N LEU A 541 -17.18 2.97 25.51
CA LEU A 541 -16.22 3.47 26.48
C LEU A 541 -16.07 4.99 26.37
N PHE A 542 -16.26 5.60 25.20
CA PHE A 542 -16.21 7.06 25.07
C PHE A 542 -17.40 7.76 25.74
N ALA A 543 -18.53 7.09 25.95
CA ALA A 543 -19.61 7.63 26.79
C ALA A 543 -19.16 7.93 28.25
N LEU A 544 -18.06 7.33 28.70
CA LEU A 544 -17.44 7.57 30.01
C LEU A 544 -16.26 8.54 29.96
N ALA A 545 -15.95 9.09 28.78
CA ALA A 545 -14.87 10.04 28.61
C ALA A 545 -15.13 11.32 29.41
N LYS A 546 -14.04 11.95 29.85
CA LYS A 546 -14.11 13.24 30.54
C LYS A 546 -13.39 14.28 29.70
N ASN A 547 -14.02 15.44 29.55
CA ASN A 547 -13.35 16.63 29.04
C ASN A 547 -12.20 17.00 29.99
N ARG A 548 -11.04 17.24 29.40
CA ARG A 548 -9.86 17.73 30.11
C ARG A 548 -9.29 18.91 29.38
N THR A 549 -9.03 19.96 30.15
CA THR A 549 -8.26 21.10 29.67
C THR A 549 -6.77 20.74 29.63
N LEU A 550 -6.14 20.93 28.49
CA LEU A 550 -4.72 20.79 28.22
C LEU A 550 -4.15 22.12 27.77
N SER A 551 -3.63 22.89 28.72
CA SER A 551 -2.92 24.13 28.39
C SER A 551 -1.57 23.82 27.77
N ALA A 552 -1.32 24.38 26.59
CA ALA A 552 -0.02 24.35 25.95
C ALA A 552 0.97 25.27 26.68
N ASP A 553 2.26 24.91 26.67
CA ASP A 553 3.31 25.86 27.06
C ASP A 553 3.20 27.10 26.15
N VAL A 554 3.28 28.30 26.74
CA VAL A 554 3.17 29.58 26.02
C VAL A 554 4.20 29.66 24.88
N GLN A 555 5.36 29.01 25.04
CA GLN A 555 6.43 28.97 24.05
C GLN A 555 6.28 27.88 22.97
N SER A 556 5.31 26.97 23.13
CA SER A 556 4.98 25.96 22.13
C SER A 556 4.31 26.62 20.92
N PRO A 557 4.66 26.21 19.69
CA PRO A 557 3.95 26.66 18.48
C PRO A 557 2.62 25.92 18.29
N TYR A 558 2.34 24.88 19.08
CA TYR A 558 1.16 24.03 18.96
C TYR A 558 0.07 24.45 19.95
N ARG A 559 -1.17 24.48 19.47
CA ARG A 559 -2.37 24.85 20.21
C ARG A 559 -3.49 23.87 19.90
N LEU A 560 -4.31 23.62 20.92
CA LEU A 560 -5.51 22.82 20.79
C LEU A 560 -6.71 23.74 20.63
N TRP A 561 -7.72 23.27 19.91
CA TRP A 561 -8.97 24.01 19.85
C TRP A 561 -9.59 24.06 21.25
N ARG A 562 -9.81 25.29 21.76
CA ARG A 562 -10.34 25.57 23.11
C ARG A 562 -9.54 24.93 24.26
N ASP A 563 -8.31 24.47 24.00
CA ASP A 563 -7.48 23.74 24.95
C ASP A 563 -8.18 22.52 25.60
N GLU A 564 -9.16 21.91 24.93
CA GLU A 564 -9.93 20.78 25.48
C GLU A 564 -9.71 19.48 24.69
N VAL A 565 -9.65 18.36 25.41
CA VAL A 565 -9.70 17.01 24.82
C VAL A 565 -10.62 16.10 25.62
N GLU A 566 -11.34 15.24 24.91
CA GLU A 566 -12.02 14.09 25.50
C GLU A 566 -11.01 12.96 25.71
N GLN A 567 -10.92 12.45 26.94
CA GLN A 567 -9.96 11.40 27.27
C GLN A 567 -10.63 10.28 28.06
N ILE A 568 -10.34 9.04 27.66
CA ILE A 568 -10.52 7.83 28.46
C ILE A 568 -9.17 7.17 28.79
N SER A 569 -9.07 6.53 29.96
CA SER A 569 -7.89 5.75 30.37
C SER A 569 -8.31 4.33 30.69
N ILE A 570 -7.87 3.38 29.87
CA ILE A 570 -8.19 1.97 30.03
C ILE A 570 -6.98 1.29 30.67
N ARG A 571 -7.14 0.74 31.88
CA ARG A 571 -6.08 -0.04 32.54
C ARG A 571 -6.23 -1.50 32.13
N VAL A 572 -5.22 -2.04 31.46
CA VAL A 572 -5.13 -3.47 31.16
C VAL A 572 -4.35 -4.12 32.30
N THR A 573 -5.06 -4.79 33.22
CA THR A 573 -4.47 -5.38 34.43
C THR A 573 -4.05 -6.84 34.27
N ASP A 574 -4.36 -7.46 33.13
CA ASP A 574 -4.13 -8.88 32.91
C ASP A 574 -2.92 -9.09 31.98
N ALA A 575 -1.87 -9.73 32.49
CA ALA A 575 -0.60 -9.92 31.78
C ALA A 575 -0.70 -10.92 30.62
N THR A 576 -1.80 -11.68 30.53
CA THR A 576 -1.96 -12.79 29.57
C THR A 576 -3.05 -12.60 28.52
N ALA A 577 -3.84 -11.51 28.56
CA ALA A 577 -4.91 -11.26 27.58
C ALA A 577 -4.73 -9.90 26.88
N THR A 578 -4.33 -9.93 25.60
CA THR A 578 -4.34 -8.76 24.70
C THR A 578 -5.78 -8.36 24.38
N ARG A 579 -6.40 -7.52 25.22
CA ARG A 579 -7.69 -6.91 24.90
C ARG A 579 -7.56 -6.05 23.65
N ARG A 580 -8.41 -6.31 22.65
CA ARG A 580 -8.51 -5.50 21.42
C ARG A 580 -9.65 -4.49 21.56
N PHE A 581 -9.55 -3.37 20.86
CA PHE A 581 -10.55 -2.29 20.88
C PHE A 581 -10.89 -1.89 19.45
N GLY A 582 -12.14 -1.51 19.22
CA GLY A 582 -12.64 -1.05 17.94
C GLY A 582 -13.21 0.35 18.08
N LEU A 583 -13.02 1.17 17.05
CA LEU A 583 -13.49 2.54 17.00
C LEU A 583 -14.53 2.66 15.88
N THR A 584 -15.69 3.24 16.19
CA THR A 584 -16.74 3.54 15.23
C THR A 584 -16.90 5.06 15.15
N LEU A 585 -17.08 5.58 13.93
CA LEU A 585 -17.37 6.98 13.67
C LEU A 585 -18.76 7.09 13.06
N GLU A 586 -19.68 7.73 13.75
CA GLU A 586 -21.05 7.94 13.28
C GLU A 586 -21.25 9.41 12.91
N ASN A 587 -21.72 9.66 11.69
CA ASN A 587 -22.01 11.01 11.23
C ASN A 587 -23.47 11.36 11.53
N GLU A 588 -23.70 12.08 12.62
CA GLU A 588 -25.00 12.59 13.08
C GLU A 588 -25.28 14.02 12.60
N SER A 589 -24.52 14.51 11.60
CA SER A 589 -24.64 15.87 11.10
C SER A 589 -26.01 16.11 10.45
N SER A 590 -26.62 17.26 10.71
CA SER A 590 -27.94 17.62 10.14
C SER A 590 -27.87 18.07 8.68
N ILE A 591 -26.67 18.29 8.16
CA ILE A 591 -26.44 18.59 6.75
C ILE A 591 -26.40 17.26 5.99
N GLY A 592 -27.12 17.15 4.88
CA GLY A 592 -27.06 15.99 3.97
C GLY A 592 -25.70 15.80 3.26
N CYS A 593 -24.60 16.20 3.89
CA CYS A 593 -23.24 16.01 3.41
C CYS A 593 -22.75 14.61 3.79
N ALA A 594 -22.39 13.83 2.78
CA ALA A 594 -21.53 12.65 2.94
C ALA A 594 -20.13 13.13 3.36
N LEU A 595 -19.92 13.30 4.67
CA LEU A 595 -18.60 13.61 5.22
C LEU A 595 -17.83 12.32 5.39
N PHE A 596 -16.59 12.32 4.91
CA PHE A 596 -15.68 11.20 5.04
C PHE A 596 -14.71 11.49 6.18
N PRO A 597 -14.78 10.76 7.31
CA PRO A 597 -13.80 10.93 8.37
C PRO A 597 -12.41 10.50 7.87
N TYR A 598 -11.44 11.40 7.97
CA TYR A 598 -10.05 11.08 7.70
C TYR A 598 -9.42 10.46 8.94
N VAL A 599 -9.10 9.16 8.85
CA VAL A 599 -8.37 8.43 9.90
C VAL A 599 -6.93 8.21 9.44
N PHE A 600 -5.98 8.47 10.35
CA PHE A 600 -4.58 8.18 10.12
C PHE A 600 -4.01 7.37 11.28
N TYR A 601 -3.10 6.47 10.95
CA TYR A 601 -2.33 5.68 11.89
C TYR A 601 -0.95 6.30 12.10
N PHE A 602 -0.38 6.13 13.29
CA PHE A 602 0.95 6.59 13.66
C PHE A 602 1.70 5.47 14.38
N GLU A 603 2.89 5.09 13.87
CA GLU A 603 3.77 4.11 14.52
C GLU A 603 4.91 4.82 15.27
N PRO A 604 4.95 4.78 16.61
CA PRO A 604 5.99 5.47 17.38
C PRO A 604 7.41 4.93 17.17
N ARG A 605 7.58 3.69 16.69
CA ARG A 605 8.89 3.04 16.51
C ARG A 605 9.69 3.57 15.33
N ASP A 606 9.02 4.05 14.30
CA ASP A 606 9.63 4.61 13.08
C ASP A 606 9.05 5.98 12.68
N TYR A 607 8.08 6.48 13.44
CA TYR A 607 7.36 7.73 13.22
C TYR A 607 6.55 7.79 11.91
N SER A 608 6.32 6.65 11.27
CA SER A 608 5.51 6.58 10.05
C SER A 608 4.06 7.00 10.33
N ILE A 609 3.47 7.68 9.36
CA ILE A 609 2.06 8.06 9.35
C ILE A 609 1.45 7.42 8.12
N GLU A 610 0.45 6.58 8.32
CA GLU A 610 -0.30 5.99 7.23
C GLU A 610 -1.72 6.57 7.24
N ALA A 611 -2.08 7.22 6.14
CA ALA A 611 -3.44 7.67 5.91
C ALA A 611 -4.29 6.47 5.47
N SER A 612 -5.34 6.14 6.22
CA SER A 612 -6.36 5.24 5.74
C SER A 612 -7.25 6.01 4.77
N ALA A 613 -6.88 6.04 3.50
CA ALA A 613 -7.79 6.43 2.42
C ALA A 613 -8.70 5.23 2.08
N GLN A 614 -9.37 4.67 3.08
CA GLN A 614 -10.53 3.82 2.80
C GLN A 614 -11.75 4.74 2.71
N GLN A 615 -12.50 4.61 1.62
CA GLN A 615 -13.92 4.94 1.63
C GLN A 615 -14.56 4.06 2.70
N LEU A 616 -14.62 4.56 3.93
CA LEU A 616 -15.49 4.01 4.96
C LEU A 616 -16.92 4.26 4.48
N HIS A 617 -17.47 3.29 3.76
CA HIS A 617 -18.90 3.23 3.52
C HIS A 617 -19.58 2.96 4.86
N LEU A 618 -20.10 4.03 5.47
CA LEU A 618 -21.05 3.94 6.57
C LEU A 618 -22.38 3.46 5.98
N THR A 619 -22.89 2.33 6.48
CA THR A 619 -24.29 1.92 6.30
C THR A 619 -25.24 2.85 7.01
#